data_AF-W5YM34-F1
#
_entry.id   AF-W5YM34-F1
#
_cell.length_a   1.000
_cell.length_b   1.000
_cell.length_c   1.000
_cell.angle_alpha   90.00
_cell.angle_beta   90.00
_cell.angle_gamma   90.00
#
_symmetry.space_group_name_H-M   'P 1'
#
loop_
_entity.id
_entity.type
_entity.pdbx_description
1 polymer ?
#
loop_
_entity_poly.entity_id
_entity_poly.type
_entity_poly.pdbx_seq_one_letter_code
_entity_poly.pdbx_strand_id
1 'polypeptide(L)'
;MVNVELEEELHSNTRRTRITYRAFVDGQEVAIKCYRKPLFGLIHWLRAVRRGRKIRRAGGPVPAIVYAGWVASLRCFGFSTSYLAGYRSLREVLNSESSKSKQLIVIEKLGRAVADIHARGIEQPDGNLTNFLVSPEGSMAMVDEDDIRVFRSCLPGKRAASNLGNIAARLPDRSMRERLLAAYKQEMSKSSLNPIDDALYWSSVAAWRSQLEDKRASRNIAPRQFD
;
A
#
# COMPACT_ATOMS: atom_id res chain seq x y z
N MET A 1 5.37 31.73 -3.78
CA MET A 1 4.15 30.93 -3.47
C MET A 1 4.29 29.66 -4.30
N VAL A 2 4.15 28.48 -3.70
CA VAL A 2 4.28 27.21 -4.45
C VAL A 2 3.17 27.13 -5.49
N ASN A 3 3.52 26.88 -6.75
CA ASN A 3 2.55 26.67 -7.82
C ASN A 3 2.13 25.20 -7.87
N VAL A 4 0.82 24.95 -7.89
CA VAL A 4 0.25 23.59 -7.94
C VAL A 4 -0.74 23.51 -9.10
N GLU A 5 -0.35 22.78 -10.14
CA GLU A 5 -1.12 22.59 -11.36
C GLU A 5 -1.67 21.16 -11.39
N LEU A 6 -2.99 21.01 -11.41
CA LEU A 6 -3.63 19.69 -11.42
C LEU A 6 -3.89 19.26 -12.86
N GLU A 7 -3.57 18.02 -13.19
CA GLU A 7 -3.83 17.48 -14.53
C GLU A 7 -4.96 16.45 -14.53
N GLU A 8 -4.74 15.30 -13.89
CA GLU A 8 -5.59 14.12 -14.03
C GLU A 8 -6.03 13.60 -12.66
N GLU A 9 -7.30 13.19 -12.53
CA GLU A 9 -7.77 12.46 -11.35
C GLU A 9 -7.33 10.99 -11.44
N LEU A 10 -6.42 10.58 -10.55
CA LEU A 10 -5.94 9.19 -10.47
C LEU A 10 -6.90 8.31 -9.66
N HIS A 11 -7.46 8.84 -8.58
CA HIS A 11 -8.35 8.09 -7.68
C HIS A 11 -9.21 9.02 -6.84
N SER A 12 -10.45 8.63 -6.55
CA SER A 12 -11.28 9.28 -5.54
C SER A 12 -11.96 8.27 -4.63
N ASN A 13 -12.10 8.61 -3.36
CA ASN A 13 -12.98 7.84 -2.49
C ASN A 13 -14.45 8.07 -2.87
N THR A 14 -15.34 7.15 -2.49
CA THR A 14 -16.79 7.22 -2.84
C THR A 14 -17.44 8.55 -2.46
N ARG A 15 -17.05 9.14 -1.32
CA ARG A 15 -17.59 10.43 -0.85
C ARG A 15 -16.90 11.65 -1.48
N ARG A 16 -15.91 11.44 -2.36
CA ARG A 16 -15.08 12.47 -3.03
C ARG A 16 -14.49 13.52 -2.07
N THR A 17 -14.25 13.10 -0.83
CA THR A 17 -13.65 13.92 0.23
C THR A 17 -12.12 13.84 0.22
N ARG A 18 -11.59 12.80 -0.43
CA ARG A 18 -10.16 12.57 -0.67
C ARG A 18 -10.01 12.16 -2.12
N ILE A 19 -9.25 12.95 -2.87
CA ILE A 19 -9.02 12.71 -4.29
C ILE A 19 -7.53 12.83 -4.55
N THR A 20 -6.96 11.85 -5.23
CA THR A 20 -5.57 11.84 -5.66
C THR A 20 -5.51 12.26 -7.12
N TYR A 21 -4.64 13.22 -7.42
CA TYR A 21 -4.39 13.73 -8.76
C TYR A 21 -2.95 13.47 -9.18
N ARG A 22 -2.73 13.34 -10.48
CA ARG A 22 -1.46 13.66 -11.12
C ARG A 22 -1.41 15.17 -11.28
N ALA A 23 -0.29 15.77 -10.90
CA ALA A 23 -0.13 17.21 -10.83
C ALA A 23 1.33 17.62 -10.99
N PHE A 24 1.56 18.92 -11.14
CA PHE A 24 2.87 19.55 -11.09
C PHE A 24 2.96 20.48 -9.88
N VAL A 25 4.05 20.36 -9.12
CA VAL A 25 4.41 21.29 -8.05
C VAL A 25 5.72 21.95 -8.44
N ASP A 26 5.68 23.25 -8.73
CA ASP A 26 6.83 24.02 -9.23
C ASP A 26 7.55 23.31 -10.40
N GLY A 27 6.77 22.74 -11.33
CA GLY A 27 7.27 22.00 -12.50
C GLY A 27 7.68 20.53 -12.24
N GLN A 28 7.67 20.07 -10.99
CA GLN A 28 7.91 18.66 -10.66
C GLN A 28 6.61 17.85 -10.70
N GLU A 29 6.63 16.74 -11.43
CA GLU A 29 5.50 15.81 -11.51
C GLU A 29 5.29 15.05 -10.17
N VAL A 30 4.05 15.07 -9.68
CA VAL A 30 3.67 14.50 -8.39
C VAL A 30 2.35 13.74 -8.45
N ALA A 31 2.17 12.80 -7.51
CA ALA A 31 0.85 12.35 -7.09
C ALA A 31 0.43 13.17 -5.86
N ILE A 32 -0.63 13.98 -5.97
CA ILE A 32 -1.13 14.82 -4.86
C ILE A 32 -2.48 14.33 -4.37
N LYS A 33 -2.57 13.99 -3.08
CA LYS A 33 -3.82 13.67 -2.39
C LYS A 33 -4.39 14.93 -1.73
N CYS A 34 -5.59 15.30 -2.16
CA CYS A 34 -6.32 16.49 -1.76
C CYS A 34 -7.44 16.14 -0.77
N TYR A 35 -7.43 16.75 0.42
CA TYR A 35 -8.37 16.52 1.51
C TYR A 35 -9.37 17.69 1.62
N ARG A 36 -10.56 17.55 0.99
CA ARG A 36 -11.49 18.65 0.66
C ARG A 36 -12.44 19.11 1.77
N LYS A 37 -12.48 18.44 2.94
CA LYS A 37 -13.32 18.87 4.08
C LYS A 37 -12.47 19.74 5.02
N PRO A 38 -12.92 20.91 5.51
CA PRO A 38 -12.05 21.82 6.26
C PRO A 38 -11.41 21.17 7.50
N LEU A 39 -12.22 20.81 8.50
CA LEU A 39 -11.73 20.25 9.77
C LEU A 39 -11.22 18.80 9.60
N PHE A 40 -12.01 17.94 8.96
CA PHE A 40 -11.62 16.55 8.75
C PHE A 40 -10.42 16.41 7.81
N GLY A 41 -10.33 17.25 6.78
CA GLY A 41 -9.22 17.25 5.83
C GLY A 41 -7.93 17.74 6.45
N LEU A 42 -7.96 18.74 7.33
CA LEU A 42 -6.81 19.14 8.13
C LEU A 42 -6.29 17.97 8.97
N ILE A 43 -7.18 17.24 9.68
CA ILE A 43 -6.80 16.08 10.51
C ILE A 43 -6.16 14.98 9.66
N HIS A 44 -6.76 14.65 8.51
CA HIS A 44 -6.21 13.63 7.61
C HIS A 44 -4.88 14.06 6.99
N TRP A 45 -4.75 15.32 6.60
CA TRP A 45 -3.50 15.88 6.07
C TRP A 45 -2.38 15.85 7.12
N LEU A 46 -2.63 16.32 8.34
CA LEU A 46 -1.65 16.26 9.44
C LEU A 46 -1.20 14.81 9.70
N ARG A 47 -2.14 13.86 9.65
CA ARG A 47 -1.84 12.43 9.77
C ARG A 47 -0.94 11.95 8.64
N ALA A 48 -1.25 12.29 7.39
CA ALA A 48 -0.47 11.94 6.22
C ALA A 48 0.96 12.49 6.30
N VAL A 49 1.11 13.78 6.63
CA VAL A 49 2.43 14.42 6.80
C VAL A 49 3.25 13.73 7.88
N ARG A 50 2.65 13.50 9.06
CA ARG A 50 3.35 12.89 10.20
C ARG A 50 3.77 11.45 9.88
N ARG A 51 2.86 10.64 9.32
CA ARG A 51 3.11 9.23 9.01
C ARG A 51 4.07 9.09 7.84
N GLY A 52 3.88 9.86 6.78
CA GLY A 52 4.79 9.89 5.63
C GLY A 52 6.23 10.19 6.02
N ARG A 53 6.45 11.21 6.86
CA ARG A 53 7.80 11.49 7.39
C ARG A 53 8.36 10.32 8.21
N LYS A 54 7.53 9.66 9.02
CA LYS A 54 7.96 8.54 9.86
C LYS A 54 8.37 7.31 9.04
N ILE A 55 7.63 7.00 7.98
CA ILE A 55 7.90 5.86 7.08
C ILE A 55 9.24 6.06 6.38
N ARG A 56 9.48 7.25 5.84
CA ARG A 56 10.75 7.59 5.17
C ARG A 56 11.94 7.52 6.12
N ARG A 57 11.80 7.99 7.36
CA ARG A 57 12.85 7.85 8.39
C ARG A 57 13.14 6.39 8.76
N ALA A 58 12.15 5.51 8.66
CA ALA A 58 12.34 4.06 8.84
C ALA A 58 12.90 3.38 7.56
N GLY A 59 13.17 4.15 6.50
CA GLY A 59 13.65 3.63 5.22
C GLY A 59 12.60 2.83 4.46
N GLY A 60 11.31 3.14 4.62
CA GLY A 60 10.24 2.48 3.87
C GLY A 60 10.30 2.80 2.38
N PRO A 61 9.94 1.84 1.50
CA PRO A 61 9.94 2.01 0.05
C PRO A 61 8.72 2.82 -0.40
N VAL A 62 8.70 4.11 -0.09
CA VAL A 62 7.65 5.05 -0.48
C VAL A 62 8.26 6.21 -1.29
N PRO A 63 7.53 6.81 -2.25
CA PRO A 63 8.04 7.95 -3.04
C PRO A 63 8.45 9.13 -2.13
N ALA A 64 9.32 10.03 -2.57
CA ALA A 64 9.69 11.20 -1.74
C ALA A 64 8.51 12.15 -1.52
N ILE A 65 8.44 12.85 -0.38
CA ILE A 65 7.46 13.96 -0.20
C ILE A 65 7.97 15.13 -1.03
N VAL A 66 7.10 15.66 -1.89
CA VAL A 66 7.41 16.86 -2.69
C VAL A 66 6.70 18.08 -2.09
N TYR A 67 5.44 17.94 -1.68
CA TYR A 67 4.67 19.03 -1.14
C TYR A 67 3.74 18.60 0.01
N ALA A 68 3.54 19.50 0.97
CA ALA A 68 2.52 19.36 1.99
C ALA A 68 2.03 20.75 2.42
N GLY A 69 0.81 21.12 2.03
CA GLY A 69 0.31 22.46 2.29
C GLY A 69 -1.08 22.71 1.72
N TRP A 70 -1.44 23.99 1.60
CA TRP A 70 -2.72 24.45 1.06
C TRP A 70 -2.71 24.56 -0.47
N VAL A 71 -3.63 23.86 -1.13
CA VAL A 71 -3.85 23.92 -2.58
C VAL A 71 -4.95 24.95 -2.86
N ALA A 72 -4.55 26.14 -3.31
CA ALA A 72 -5.45 27.29 -3.48
C ALA A 72 -6.57 27.04 -4.49
N SER A 73 -6.26 26.46 -5.65
CA SER A 73 -7.21 26.16 -6.74
C SER A 73 -8.38 25.27 -6.29
N LEU A 74 -8.13 24.35 -5.35
CA LEU A 74 -9.15 23.45 -4.80
C LEU A 74 -9.63 23.83 -3.40
N ARG A 75 -9.07 24.89 -2.81
CA ARG A 75 -9.33 25.33 -1.43
C ARG A 75 -9.28 24.16 -0.43
N CYS A 76 -8.19 23.39 -0.46
CA CYS A 76 -8.04 22.21 0.38
C CYS A 76 -6.58 21.96 0.81
N PHE A 77 -6.36 21.01 1.72
CA PHE A 77 -5.01 20.56 2.06
C PHE A 77 -4.55 19.49 1.07
N GLY A 78 -3.31 19.61 0.60
CA GLY A 78 -2.64 18.67 -0.30
C GLY A 78 -1.43 18.03 0.37
N PHE A 79 -1.26 16.73 0.16
CA PHE A 79 -0.04 15.98 0.46
C PHE A 79 0.40 15.31 -0.83
N SER A 80 1.59 15.66 -1.33
CA SER A 80 2.11 15.12 -2.59
C SER A 80 3.41 14.36 -2.38
N THR A 81 3.55 13.32 -3.20
CA THR A 81 4.78 12.56 -3.34
C THR A 81 5.25 12.58 -4.78
N SER A 82 6.53 12.28 -5.02
CA SER A 82 7.04 12.10 -6.38
C SER A 82 6.16 11.13 -7.15
N TYR A 83 5.81 11.49 -8.38
CA TYR A 83 5.09 10.58 -9.25
C TYR A 83 5.99 9.43 -9.68
N LEU A 84 5.49 8.21 -9.61
CA LEU A 84 6.24 7.01 -9.98
C LEU A 84 5.93 6.64 -11.44
N ALA A 85 6.54 7.37 -12.37
CA ALA A 85 6.31 7.18 -13.80
C ALA A 85 6.64 5.73 -14.23
N GLY A 86 5.74 5.13 -15.02
CA GLY A 86 5.87 3.75 -15.51
C GLY A 86 5.54 2.66 -14.48
N TYR A 87 5.29 3.02 -13.22
CA TYR A 87 4.87 2.03 -12.23
C TYR A 87 3.42 1.63 -12.47
N ARG A 88 3.12 0.35 -12.24
CA ARG A 88 1.77 -0.21 -12.32
C ARG A 88 1.36 -0.79 -10.98
N SER A 89 0.08 -0.76 -10.67
CA SER A 89 -0.37 -1.38 -9.42
C SER A 89 -0.19 -2.90 -9.46
N LEU A 90 0.14 -3.53 -8.34
CA LEU A 90 0.36 -4.97 -8.27
C LEU A 90 -0.87 -5.76 -8.73
N ARG A 91 -2.08 -5.27 -8.40
CA ARG A 91 -3.33 -5.81 -8.95
C ARG A 91 -3.35 -5.80 -10.48
N GLU A 92 -2.98 -4.69 -11.08
CA GLU A 92 -2.97 -4.52 -12.53
C GLU A 92 -1.93 -5.42 -13.21
N VAL A 93 -0.72 -5.50 -12.62
CA VAL A 93 0.34 -6.42 -13.07
C VAL A 93 -0.16 -7.86 -13.06
N LEU A 94 -0.75 -8.32 -11.95
CA LEU A 94 -1.26 -9.69 -11.80
C LEU A 94 -2.41 -9.99 -12.75
N ASN A 95 -3.35 -9.06 -12.95
CA ASN A 95 -4.46 -9.23 -13.88
C ASN A 95 -4.00 -9.26 -15.35
N SER A 96 -2.96 -8.48 -15.70
CA SER A 96 -2.45 -8.45 -17.08
C SER A 96 -1.51 -9.62 -17.42
N GLU A 97 -1.02 -10.35 -16.41
CA GLU A 97 -0.12 -11.48 -16.61
C GLU A 97 -0.90 -12.78 -16.74
N SER A 98 -0.89 -13.38 -17.92
CA SER A 98 -1.60 -14.63 -18.22
C SER A 98 -0.87 -15.87 -17.72
N SER A 99 0.45 -15.81 -17.55
CA SER A 99 1.25 -16.94 -17.07
C SER A 99 1.18 -17.05 -15.55
N LYS A 100 0.58 -18.14 -15.07
CA LYS A 100 0.54 -18.46 -13.64
C LYS A 100 1.93 -18.49 -13.00
N SER A 101 2.93 -19.03 -13.70
CA SER A 101 4.31 -19.08 -13.22
C SER A 101 4.89 -17.68 -13.03
N LYS A 102 4.63 -16.76 -13.96
CA LYS A 102 5.06 -15.36 -13.83
C LYS A 102 4.31 -14.62 -12.72
N GLN A 103 3.00 -14.86 -12.56
CA GLN A 103 2.26 -14.35 -11.40
C GLN A 103 2.89 -14.81 -10.08
N LEU A 104 3.28 -16.09 -9.96
CA LEU A 104 3.95 -16.60 -8.76
C LEU A 104 5.30 -15.92 -8.49
N ILE A 105 6.07 -15.57 -9.53
CA ILE A 105 7.31 -14.79 -9.39
C ILE A 105 7.00 -13.38 -8.84
N VAL A 106 5.94 -12.74 -9.32
CA VAL A 106 5.51 -11.43 -8.81
C VAL A 106 5.07 -11.53 -7.33
N ILE A 107 4.37 -12.60 -6.95
CA ILE A 107 3.98 -12.85 -5.55
C ILE A 107 5.19 -13.13 -4.66
N GLU A 108 6.21 -13.80 -5.18
CA GLU A 108 7.48 -14.00 -4.47
C GLU A 108 8.17 -12.65 -4.16
N LYS A 109 8.20 -11.74 -5.15
CA LYS A 109 8.72 -10.38 -4.96
C LYS A 109 7.91 -9.61 -3.91
N LEU A 110 6.58 -9.77 -3.88
CA LEU A 110 5.72 -9.18 -2.85
C LEU A 110 6.08 -9.72 -1.46
N GLY A 111 6.28 -11.04 -1.32
CA GLY A 111 6.62 -11.65 -0.04
C GLY A 111 7.92 -11.09 0.54
N ARG A 112 8.95 -10.91 -0.31
CA ARG A 112 10.22 -10.28 0.06
C ARG A 112 10.06 -8.81 0.43
N ALA A 113 9.30 -8.05 -0.37
CA ALA A 113 9.05 -6.64 -0.08
C ALA A 113 8.31 -6.46 1.26
N VAL A 114 7.32 -7.30 1.55
CA VAL A 114 6.58 -7.26 2.82
C VAL A 114 7.48 -7.66 4.01
N ALA A 115 8.38 -8.63 3.82
CA ALA A 115 9.38 -8.98 4.83
C ALA A 115 10.33 -7.82 5.15
N ASP A 116 10.85 -7.13 4.11
CA ASP A 116 11.72 -5.97 4.29
C ASP A 116 11.03 -4.84 5.09
N ILE A 117 9.79 -4.47 4.74
CA ILE A 117 9.08 -3.44 5.49
C ILE A 117 8.75 -3.87 6.92
N HIS A 118 8.44 -5.16 7.16
CA HIS A 118 8.19 -5.68 8.50
C HIS A 118 9.46 -5.68 9.36
N ALA A 119 10.63 -6.02 8.78
CA ALA A 119 11.91 -5.94 9.46
C ALA A 119 12.23 -4.51 9.91
N ARG A 120 11.83 -3.50 9.12
CA ARG A 120 11.90 -2.06 9.45
C ARG A 120 10.81 -1.59 10.42
N GLY A 121 9.92 -2.48 10.86
CA GLY A 121 8.82 -2.14 11.75
C GLY A 121 7.68 -1.38 11.08
N ILE A 122 7.50 -1.50 9.78
CA ILE A 122 6.45 -0.82 9.01
C ILE A 122 5.28 -1.80 8.79
N GLU A 123 4.07 -1.36 9.11
CA GLU A 123 2.81 -2.10 8.88
C GLU A 123 1.99 -1.33 7.84
N GLN A 124 1.57 -2.00 6.75
CA GLN A 124 0.65 -1.48 5.74
C GLN A 124 -0.76 -2.04 5.98
N PRO A 125 -1.57 -1.47 6.88
CA PRO A 125 -2.81 -2.08 7.33
C PRO A 125 -3.87 -2.17 6.24
N ASP A 126 -3.78 -1.37 5.17
CA ASP A 126 -4.57 -1.58 3.98
C ASP A 126 -3.82 -2.48 3.00
N GLY A 127 -4.02 -3.79 3.13
CA GLY A 127 -3.36 -4.79 2.28
C GLY A 127 -3.84 -4.81 0.83
N ASN A 128 -4.58 -3.80 0.34
CA ASN A 128 -5.03 -3.73 -1.04
C ASN A 128 -3.85 -3.80 -2.00
N LEU A 129 -3.94 -4.67 -3.00
CA LEU A 129 -2.91 -4.86 -4.02
C LEU A 129 -2.77 -3.63 -4.93
N THR A 130 -3.66 -2.63 -4.84
CA THR A 130 -3.46 -1.32 -5.48
C THR A 130 -2.45 -0.44 -4.75
N ASN A 131 -2.17 -0.70 -3.47
CA ASN A 131 -1.27 0.11 -2.65
C ASN A 131 0.20 -0.32 -2.78
N PHE A 132 0.47 -1.38 -3.55
CA PHE A 132 1.81 -1.82 -3.93
C PHE A 132 1.97 -1.55 -5.42
N LEU A 133 2.92 -0.70 -5.77
CA LEU A 133 3.26 -0.38 -7.14
C LEU A 133 4.53 -1.13 -7.55
N VAL A 134 4.57 -1.61 -8.77
CA VAL A 134 5.67 -2.38 -9.34
C VAL A 134 6.33 -1.55 -10.44
N SER A 135 7.64 -1.35 -10.35
CA SER A 135 8.42 -0.66 -11.39
C SER A 135 8.61 -1.55 -12.63
N PRO A 136 8.99 -1.00 -13.78
CA PRO A 136 9.33 -1.81 -14.96
C PRO A 136 10.44 -2.85 -14.70
N GLU A 137 11.37 -2.55 -13.80
CA GLU A 137 12.46 -3.43 -13.35
C GLU A 137 12.00 -4.44 -12.28
N GLY A 138 10.77 -4.28 -11.79
CA GLY A 138 10.14 -5.15 -10.82
C GLY A 138 10.50 -4.88 -9.37
N SER A 139 10.98 -3.68 -9.05
CA SER A 139 11.04 -3.19 -7.68
C SER A 139 9.63 -2.81 -7.18
N MET A 140 9.41 -2.80 -5.87
CA MET A 140 8.10 -2.47 -5.29
C MET A 140 8.17 -1.20 -4.43
N ALA A 141 7.18 -0.33 -4.61
CA ALA A 141 6.94 0.83 -3.77
C ALA A 141 5.54 0.75 -3.15
N MET A 142 5.38 1.29 -1.94
CA MET A 142 4.07 1.45 -1.31
C MET A 142 3.53 2.85 -1.54
N VAL A 143 2.22 2.94 -1.69
CA VAL A 143 1.47 4.20 -1.74
C VAL A 143 0.32 4.17 -0.73
N ASP A 144 -0.45 5.26 -0.68
CA ASP A 144 -1.51 5.49 0.31
C ASP A 144 -1.04 5.39 1.76
N GLU A 145 -0.13 6.29 2.13
CA GLU A 145 0.61 6.26 3.39
C GLU A 145 -0.21 6.71 4.62
N ASP A 146 -1.46 7.15 4.41
CA ASP A 146 -2.31 7.74 5.45
C ASP A 146 -2.50 6.81 6.65
N ASP A 147 -2.59 5.51 6.40
CA ASP A 147 -2.88 4.50 7.42
C ASP A 147 -1.69 3.65 7.86
N ILE A 148 -0.55 3.76 7.18
CA ILE A 148 0.68 3.04 7.51
C ILE A 148 1.15 3.39 8.94
N ARG A 149 1.56 2.35 9.67
CA ARG A 149 2.09 2.47 11.03
C ARG A 149 3.56 2.09 11.04
N VAL A 150 4.31 2.74 11.91
CA VAL A 150 5.75 2.48 12.08
C VAL A 150 6.02 2.23 13.55
N PHE A 151 6.71 1.14 13.84
CA PHE A 151 7.16 0.69 15.14
C PHE A 151 8.67 0.95 15.27
N ARG A 152 9.19 0.90 16.49
CA ARG A 152 10.63 1.20 16.74
C ARG A 152 11.56 0.08 16.30
N SER A 153 11.04 -1.13 16.21
CA SER A 153 11.76 -2.37 15.90
C SER A 153 10.97 -3.15 14.86
N CYS A 154 11.51 -4.30 14.44
CA CYS A 154 10.78 -5.30 13.66
C CYS A 154 9.35 -5.47 14.17
N LEU A 155 8.42 -5.62 13.22
CA LEU A 155 7.00 -5.76 13.51
C LEU A 155 6.77 -7.01 14.37
N PRO A 156 6.01 -6.94 15.48
CA PRO A 156 5.75 -8.10 16.33
C PRO A 156 5.06 -9.23 15.55
N GLY A 157 5.43 -10.50 15.83
CA GLY A 157 4.98 -11.66 15.05
C GLY A 157 3.46 -11.73 14.80
N LYS A 158 2.63 -11.44 15.81
CA LYS A 158 1.16 -11.40 15.65
C LYS A 158 0.68 -10.29 14.70
N ARG A 159 1.32 -9.12 14.73
CA ARG A 159 1.02 -8.02 13.80
C ARG A 159 1.51 -8.34 12.39
N ALA A 160 2.71 -8.90 12.27
CA ALA A 160 3.25 -9.36 10.99
C ALA A 160 2.36 -10.44 10.35
N ALA A 161 1.90 -11.43 11.12
CA ALA A 161 0.96 -12.46 10.67
C ALA A 161 -0.36 -11.86 10.18
N SER A 162 -0.94 -10.95 10.97
CA SER A 162 -2.19 -10.30 10.61
C SER A 162 -2.04 -9.41 9.37
N ASN A 163 -0.92 -8.70 9.23
CA ASN A 163 -0.67 -7.81 8.10
C ASN A 163 -0.39 -8.59 6.81
N LEU A 164 0.47 -9.61 6.86
CA LEU A 164 0.71 -10.51 5.72
C LEU A 164 -0.56 -11.29 5.36
N GLY A 165 -1.29 -11.78 6.37
CA GLY A 165 -2.56 -12.48 6.18
C GLY A 165 -3.63 -11.62 5.52
N ASN A 166 -3.68 -10.32 5.83
CA ASN A 166 -4.53 -9.35 5.14
C ASN A 166 -4.19 -9.33 3.64
N ILE A 167 -2.93 -9.09 3.29
CA ILE A 167 -2.47 -9.05 1.88
C ILE A 167 -2.80 -10.37 1.18
N ALA A 168 -2.46 -11.50 1.81
CA ALA A 168 -2.68 -12.85 1.31
C ALA A 168 -4.17 -13.19 1.08
N ALA A 169 -5.09 -12.62 1.87
CA ALA A 169 -6.52 -12.85 1.71
C ALA A 169 -7.07 -12.43 0.35
N ARG A 170 -6.40 -11.48 -0.32
CA ARG A 170 -6.74 -10.97 -1.66
C ARG A 170 -6.22 -11.85 -2.79
N LEU A 171 -5.38 -12.83 -2.48
CA LEU A 171 -4.86 -13.77 -3.47
C LEU A 171 -5.90 -14.88 -3.73
N PRO A 172 -6.21 -15.17 -5.00
CA PRO A 172 -7.33 -16.04 -5.35
C PRO A 172 -7.10 -17.49 -4.92
N ASP A 173 -5.90 -18.03 -5.12
CA ASP A 173 -5.59 -19.44 -4.87
C ASP A 173 -4.59 -19.65 -3.72
N ARG A 174 -4.54 -20.90 -3.27
CA ARG A 174 -3.70 -21.32 -2.14
C ARG A 174 -2.21 -21.29 -2.49
N SER A 175 -1.83 -21.67 -3.72
CA SER A 175 -0.41 -21.73 -4.11
C SER A 175 0.24 -20.34 -4.15
N MET A 176 -0.49 -19.28 -4.52
CA MET A 176 -0.02 -17.91 -4.36
C MET A 176 0.22 -17.54 -2.89
N ARG A 177 -0.70 -17.90 -1.99
CA ARG A 177 -0.56 -17.61 -0.55
C ARG A 177 0.60 -18.36 0.08
N GLU A 178 0.82 -19.61 -0.34
CA GLU A 178 1.99 -20.40 0.05
C GLU A 178 3.29 -19.80 -0.49
N ARG A 179 3.30 -19.39 -1.76
CA ARG A 179 4.47 -18.71 -2.38
C ARG A 179 4.81 -17.41 -1.66
N LEU A 180 3.80 -16.61 -1.31
CA LEU A 180 3.97 -15.36 -0.55
C LEU A 180 4.63 -15.64 0.81
N LEU A 181 4.07 -16.60 1.56
CA LEU A 181 4.57 -16.98 2.88
C LEU A 181 6.00 -17.53 2.82
N ALA A 182 6.28 -18.42 1.86
CA ALA A 182 7.60 -19.00 1.68
C ALA A 182 8.66 -17.92 1.39
N ALA A 183 8.36 -17.00 0.47
CA ALA A 183 9.24 -15.89 0.13
C ALA A 183 9.47 -14.95 1.33
N TYR A 184 8.40 -14.64 2.07
CA TYR A 184 8.47 -13.84 3.29
C TYR A 184 9.38 -14.49 4.34
N LYS A 185 9.16 -15.78 4.64
CA LYS A 185 9.94 -16.52 5.63
C LYS A 185 11.41 -16.60 5.24
N GLN A 186 11.69 -16.90 3.97
CA GLN A 186 13.05 -16.95 3.45
C GLN A 186 13.80 -15.63 3.70
N GLU A 187 13.13 -14.49 3.47
CA GLU A 187 13.75 -13.17 3.64
C GLU A 187 13.95 -12.80 5.12
N MET A 188 12.98 -13.12 5.99
CA MET A 188 13.11 -12.89 7.44
C MET A 188 14.25 -13.71 8.05
N SER A 189 14.41 -14.98 7.61
CA SER A 189 15.49 -15.84 8.09
C SER A 189 16.88 -15.29 7.74
N LYS A 190 17.07 -14.68 6.55
CA LYS A 190 18.34 -14.02 6.18
C LYS A 190 18.71 -12.88 7.14
N SER A 191 17.70 -12.23 7.70
CA SER A 191 17.87 -11.12 8.65
C SER A 191 18.03 -11.59 10.10
N SER A 192 18.14 -12.90 10.35
CA SER A 192 18.14 -13.50 11.70
C SER A 192 16.92 -13.11 12.55
N LEU A 193 15.80 -12.79 11.89
CA LEU A 193 14.54 -12.46 12.54
C LEU A 193 13.65 -13.69 12.57
N ASN A 194 12.93 -13.88 13.68
CA ASN A 194 12.03 -15.01 13.81
C ASN A 194 10.93 -14.95 12.74
N PRO A 195 10.82 -15.97 11.88
CA PRO A 195 9.75 -16.02 10.90
C PRO A 195 8.39 -16.15 11.61
N ILE A 196 7.33 -15.80 10.89
CA ILE A 196 5.97 -15.93 11.41
C ILE A 196 5.61 -17.40 11.58
N ASP A 197 4.83 -17.69 12.62
CA ASP A 197 4.19 -18.99 12.81
C ASP A 197 3.16 -19.27 11.69
N ASP A 198 3.15 -20.49 11.16
CA ASP A 198 2.27 -20.87 10.05
C ASP A 198 0.81 -20.92 10.47
N ALA A 199 0.51 -21.46 11.65
CA ALA A 199 -0.85 -21.55 12.13
C ALA A 199 -1.45 -20.15 12.31
N LEU A 200 -0.67 -19.23 12.87
CA LEU A 200 -1.07 -17.83 13.04
C LEU A 200 -1.24 -17.07 11.71
N TYR A 201 -0.39 -17.35 10.72
CA TYR A 201 -0.56 -16.80 9.37
C TYR A 201 -1.87 -17.31 8.74
N TRP A 202 -2.09 -18.62 8.71
CA TRP A 202 -3.27 -19.21 8.09
C TRP A 202 -4.58 -18.83 8.80
N SER A 203 -4.58 -18.74 10.13
CA SER A 203 -5.73 -18.22 10.88
C SER A 203 -6.02 -16.76 10.51
N SER A 204 -4.97 -15.95 10.32
CA SER A 204 -5.12 -14.56 9.90
C SER A 204 -5.66 -14.43 8.48
N VAL A 205 -5.19 -15.26 7.54
CA VAL A 205 -5.73 -15.32 6.16
C VAL A 205 -7.21 -15.65 6.18
N ALA A 206 -7.62 -16.68 6.92
CA ALA A 206 -9.02 -17.09 7.01
C ALA A 206 -9.91 -15.98 7.58
N ALA A 207 -9.48 -15.35 8.69
CA ALA A 207 -10.22 -14.26 9.31
C ALA A 207 -10.41 -13.06 8.36
N TRP A 208 -9.35 -12.65 7.64
CA TRP A 208 -9.45 -11.55 6.68
C TRP A 208 -10.32 -11.89 5.47
N ARG A 209 -10.26 -13.13 4.97
CA ARG A 209 -11.13 -13.55 3.85
C ARG A 209 -12.60 -13.50 4.22
N SER A 210 -12.97 -14.05 5.38
CA SER A 210 -14.34 -13.97 5.89
C SER A 210 -14.81 -12.52 6.02
N GLN A 211 -14.00 -11.63 6.61
CA GLN A 211 -14.35 -10.21 6.70
C GLN A 211 -14.52 -9.52 5.34
N LEU A 212 -13.69 -9.86 4.35
CA LEU A 212 -13.80 -9.32 2.99
C LEU A 212 -15.06 -9.83 2.28
N GLU A 213 -15.40 -11.10 2.46
CA GLU A 213 -16.62 -11.72 1.92
C GLU A 213 -17.88 -11.08 2.53
N ASP A 214 -17.94 -10.93 3.86
CA ASP A 214 -19.04 -10.24 4.56
C ASP A 214 -19.20 -8.79 4.08
N LYS A 215 -18.07 -8.07 3.94
CA LYS A 215 -18.05 -6.70 3.45
C LYS A 215 -18.53 -6.59 2.00
N ARG A 216 -18.24 -7.56 1.14
CA ARG A 216 -18.74 -7.60 -0.24
C ARG A 216 -20.23 -7.90 -0.28
N ALA A 217 -20.67 -8.90 0.48
CA ALA A 217 -22.08 -9.28 0.57
C ALA A 217 -22.94 -8.10 1.04
N SER A 218 -22.52 -7.39 2.09
CA SER A 218 -23.22 -6.20 2.61
C SER A 218 -23.31 -5.03 1.61
N ARG A 219 -22.50 -5.05 0.54
CA ARG A 219 -22.43 -4.01 -0.49
C ARG A 219 -22.93 -4.49 -1.86
N ASN A 220 -23.42 -5.73 -1.96
CA ASN A 220 -23.80 -6.37 -3.21
C ASN A 220 -22.70 -6.31 -4.30
N ILE A 221 -21.44 -6.50 -3.89
CA ILE A 221 -20.28 -6.47 -4.80
C ILE A 221 -19.90 -7.90 -5.17
N ALA A 222 -19.89 -8.20 -6.48
CA ALA A 222 -19.45 -9.49 -6.99
C ALA A 222 -17.96 -9.76 -6.65
N PRO A 223 -17.55 -11.02 -6.44
CA PRO A 223 -16.15 -11.38 -6.27
C PRO A 223 -15.30 -10.91 -7.45
N ARG A 224 -14.14 -10.33 -7.16
CA ARG A 224 -13.14 -9.92 -8.16
C ARG A 224 -11.81 -10.59 -7.82
N GLN A 225 -11.07 -10.99 -8.83
CA GLN A 225 -9.71 -11.49 -8.61
C GLN A 225 -8.83 -10.35 -8.10
N PHE A 226 -7.93 -10.67 -7.16
CA PHE A 226 -6.96 -9.72 -6.60
C PHE A 226 -7.60 -8.52 -5.86
N ASP A 227 -8.77 -8.73 -5.25
CA ASP A 227 -9.53 -7.75 -4.45
C ASP A 227 -9.77 -8.22 -3.02
#